data_AF-A0A672LRR0-F1
#
_entry.id   AF-A0A672LRR0-F1
#
_cell.length_a   1.000
_cell.length_b   1.000
_cell.length_c   1.000
_cell.angle_alpha   90.00
_cell.angle_beta   90.00
_cell.angle_gamma   90.00
#
_symmetry.space_group_name_H-M   'P 1'
#
loop_
_entity.id
_entity.type
_entity.pdbx_description
1 polymer ?
#
loop_
_entity_poly.entity_id
_entity_poly.type
_entity_poly.pdbx_seq_one_letter_code
_entity_poly.pdbx_strand_id
1 'polypeptide(L)'
;VAKVAELITYKEKMKELSMLSLICSCFSPQTRNNLVCEFEDMEVKPINKRASGQAFEVILKPPSPVSDVAHSITSPPKKRDMSLDDIQKKLEAAENRRRSQEAQVLKVLAEKREHERDVLLKAMEENSNFSKMAEENLRYITKENKKITSRILPCCLRHSRLMFVICL
;
A
#
# COMPACT_ATOMS: atom_id res chain seq x y z
N VAL A 1 -35.63 -71.79 -24.48
CA VAL A 1 -34.61 -72.40 -25.36
C VAL A 1 -34.17 -71.44 -26.47
N ALA A 2 -35.07 -70.83 -27.24
CA ALA A 2 -34.73 -69.86 -28.29
C ALA A 2 -33.90 -68.63 -27.83
N LYS A 3 -34.22 -68.02 -26.68
CA LYS A 3 -33.46 -66.88 -26.12
C LYS A 3 -32.01 -67.20 -25.74
N VAL A 4 -31.70 -68.46 -25.40
CA VAL A 4 -30.34 -68.89 -25.05
C VAL A 4 -29.50 -69.07 -26.33
N ALA A 5 -30.12 -69.56 -27.41
CA ALA A 5 -29.46 -69.69 -28.70
C ALA A 5 -29.12 -68.31 -29.32
N GLU A 6 -30.03 -67.34 -29.27
CA GLU A 6 -29.75 -65.96 -29.73
C GLU A 6 -28.59 -65.31 -28.97
N LEU A 7 -28.47 -65.54 -27.67
CA LEU A 7 -27.42 -64.96 -26.85
C LEU A 7 -26.05 -65.60 -27.12
N ILE A 8 -26.02 -66.89 -27.49
CA ILE A 8 -24.81 -67.58 -27.93
C ILE A 8 -24.39 -67.07 -29.32
N THR A 9 -25.32 -66.96 -30.26
CA THR A 9 -25.06 -66.42 -31.61
C THR A 9 -24.63 -64.95 -31.57
N TYR A 10 -25.23 -64.13 -30.70
CA TYR A 10 -24.81 -62.74 -30.48
C TYR A 10 -23.39 -62.65 -29.88
N LYS A 11 -23.05 -63.53 -28.94
CA LYS A 11 -21.70 -63.60 -28.34
C LYS A 11 -20.64 -64.03 -29.37
N GLU A 12 -20.97 -64.95 -30.28
CA GLU A 12 -20.09 -65.33 -31.38
C GLU A 12 -19.92 -64.20 -32.40
N LYS A 13 -21.01 -63.52 -32.77
CA LYS A 13 -20.95 -62.35 -33.66
C LYS A 13 -20.16 -61.18 -33.08
N MET A 14 -20.22 -60.98 -31.76
CA MET A 14 -19.39 -59.99 -31.06
C MET A 14 -17.90 -60.35 -31.02
N LYS A 15 -17.50 -61.62 -31.18
CA LYS A 15 -16.09 -62.01 -31.31
C LYS A 15 -15.51 -61.74 -32.70
N GLU A 16 -16.35 -61.73 -33.75
CA GLU A 16 -15.91 -61.47 -35.13
C GLU A 16 -15.64 -59.96 -35.40
N LEU A 17 -16.18 -59.06 -34.57
CA LEU A 17 -15.85 -57.63 -34.59
C LEU A 17 -14.53 -57.39 -33.83
N SER A 18 -13.42 -57.58 -34.55
CA SER A 18 -12.00 -57.58 -34.12
C SER A 18 -11.47 -56.32 -33.40
N MET A 19 -12.32 -55.39 -32.93
CA MET A 19 -11.90 -54.19 -32.18
C MET A 19 -12.31 -54.18 -30.70
N LEU A 20 -13.13 -55.14 -30.25
CA LEU A 20 -13.56 -55.20 -28.85
C LEU A 20 -12.43 -55.57 -27.87
N SER A 21 -11.39 -56.26 -28.34
CA SER A 21 -10.17 -56.56 -27.55
C SER A 21 -9.35 -55.32 -27.20
N LEU A 22 -9.56 -54.20 -27.91
CA LEU A 22 -8.86 -52.94 -27.68
C LEU A 22 -9.59 -52.07 -26.63
N ILE A 23 -10.89 -52.26 -26.46
CA ILE A 23 -11.76 -51.39 -25.66
C ILE A 23 -12.04 -51.99 -24.28
N CYS A 24 -12.04 -53.32 -24.14
CA CYS A 24 -12.33 -53.97 -22.85
C CYS A 24 -11.67 -55.35 -22.71
N SER A 25 -10.76 -55.48 -21.74
CA SER A 25 -10.04 -56.72 -21.41
C SER A 25 -10.90 -57.80 -20.72
N CYS A 26 -12.19 -57.54 -20.47
CA CYS A 26 -13.09 -58.48 -19.80
C CYS A 26 -13.65 -59.59 -20.70
N PHE A 27 -13.57 -59.46 -22.04
CA PHE A 27 -14.21 -60.40 -22.98
C PHE A 27 -13.31 -61.54 -23.48
N SER A 28 -12.02 -61.49 -23.16
CA SER A 28 -11.10 -62.61 -23.30
C SER A 28 -10.12 -62.52 -22.14
N PRO A 29 -10.31 -63.27 -21.04
CA PRO A 29 -9.27 -63.42 -20.02
C PRO A 29 -8.16 -64.29 -20.63
N GLN A 30 -7.46 -63.74 -21.62
CA GLN A 30 -6.22 -64.30 -22.09
C GLN A 30 -5.22 -63.98 -20.99
N THR A 31 -4.86 -65.00 -20.22
CA THR A 31 -3.68 -65.03 -19.36
C THR A 31 -2.47 -64.70 -20.22
N ARG A 32 -2.25 -63.41 -20.48
CA ARG A 32 -0.97 -62.87 -20.94
C ARG A 32 -0.07 -62.78 -19.72
N ASN A 33 0.19 -63.94 -19.12
CA ASN A 33 1.42 -64.15 -18.41
C ASN A 33 2.49 -64.14 -19.51
N ASN A 34 3.39 -63.16 -19.42
CA ASN A 34 4.54 -62.95 -20.31
C ASN A 34 4.19 -62.26 -21.65
N LEU A 35 3.83 -60.99 -21.56
CA LEU A 35 4.28 -60.03 -22.58
C LEU A 35 5.62 -59.46 -22.10
N VAL A 36 6.64 -60.31 -22.16
CA VAL A 36 8.03 -59.85 -22.25
C VAL A 36 8.14 -59.25 -23.64
N CYS A 37 7.74 -57.98 -23.76
CA CYS A 37 8.42 -57.11 -24.71
C CYS A 37 9.79 -56.90 -24.06
N GLU A 38 10.86 -57.33 -24.70
CA GLU A 38 12.23 -56.98 -24.31
C GLU A 38 12.34 -55.44 -24.27
N PHE A 39 12.05 -54.87 -23.11
CA PHE A 39 12.60 -53.61 -22.66
C PHE A 39 13.59 -53.99 -21.57
N GLU A 40 14.82 -54.27 -21.96
CA GLU A 40 15.97 -54.51 -21.07
C GLU A 40 16.21 -53.33 -20.09
N ASP A 41 15.49 -52.20 -20.23
CA ASP A 41 15.72 -50.94 -19.52
C ASP A 41 14.62 -50.52 -18.51
N MET A 42 13.60 -51.34 -18.21
CA MET A 42 12.51 -50.95 -17.28
C MET A 42 12.64 -51.58 -15.88
N GLU A 43 13.07 -50.79 -14.89
CA GLU A 43 13.15 -51.17 -13.48
C GLU A 43 12.00 -50.54 -12.67
N VAL A 44 11.28 -51.32 -11.86
CA VAL A 44 10.19 -50.82 -10.99
C VAL A 44 10.54 -51.00 -9.53
N LYS A 45 10.65 -49.91 -8.77
CA LYS A 45 10.92 -49.92 -7.32
C LYS A 45 9.66 -49.60 -6.52
N PRO A 46 9.19 -50.50 -5.64
CA PRO A 46 8.05 -50.20 -4.79
C PRO A 46 8.41 -49.11 -3.76
N ILE A 47 7.59 -48.05 -3.67
CA ILE A 47 7.81 -46.93 -2.74
C ILE A 47 7.00 -47.14 -1.46
N ASN A 48 5.68 -47.30 -1.59
CA ASN A 48 4.81 -47.43 -0.42
C ASN A 48 3.48 -48.11 -0.75
N LYS A 49 2.94 -48.86 0.20
CA LYS A 49 1.59 -49.41 0.13
C LYS A 49 0.78 -48.86 1.30
N ARG A 50 -0.31 -48.17 0.99
CA ARG A 50 -1.28 -47.66 1.96
C ARG A 50 -2.62 -48.35 1.73
N ALA A 51 -3.51 -48.34 2.71
CA ALA A 51 -4.89 -48.81 2.54
C ALA A 51 -5.62 -48.12 1.36
N SER A 52 -5.20 -46.90 0.98
CA SER A 52 -5.73 -46.14 -0.15
C SER A 52 -5.14 -46.49 -1.52
N GLY A 53 -4.09 -47.32 -1.59
CA GLY A 53 -3.43 -47.65 -2.86
C GLY A 53 -1.95 -48.02 -2.75
N GLN A 54 -1.33 -48.25 -3.90
CA GLN A 54 0.09 -48.63 -4.00
C GLN A 54 0.83 -47.61 -4.88
N ALA A 55 2.04 -47.24 -4.45
CA ALA A 55 2.92 -46.35 -5.17
C ALA A 55 4.24 -47.06 -5.49
N PHE A 56 4.73 -46.86 -6.71
CA PHE A 56 5.98 -47.40 -7.22
C PHE A 56 6.66 -46.38 -8.12
N GLU A 57 7.99 -46.44 -8.16
CA GLU A 57 8.85 -45.67 -9.05
C GLU A 57 9.17 -46.55 -10.28
N VAL A 58 9.02 -46.01 -11.48
CA VAL A 58 9.40 -46.69 -12.72
C VAL A 58 10.58 -45.95 -13.33
N ILE A 59 11.72 -46.63 -13.43
CA ILE A 59 12.94 -46.13 -14.03
C ILE A 59 13.08 -46.78 -15.40
N LEU A 60 12.93 -45.97 -16.46
CA LEU A 60 13.10 -46.41 -17.86
C LEU A 60 14.55 -46.27 -18.35
N LYS A 61 15.39 -45.55 -17.60
CA LYS A 61 16.82 -45.39 -17.84
C LYS A 61 17.49 -44.95 -16.53
N PRO A 62 18.59 -45.58 -16.09
CA PRO A 62 19.30 -45.12 -14.91
C PRO A 62 19.79 -43.68 -15.13
N PRO A 63 19.79 -42.84 -14.08
CA PRO A 63 20.25 -41.46 -14.19
C PRO A 63 21.67 -41.44 -14.77
N SER A 64 21.86 -40.63 -15.80
CA SER A 64 23.15 -40.53 -16.49
C SER A 64 24.20 -39.99 -15.51
N PRO A 65 25.41 -40.61 -15.41
CA PRO A 65 26.45 -40.21 -14.46
C PRO A 65 27.00 -38.80 -14.69
N VAL A 66 26.64 -38.14 -15.80
CA VAL A 66 27.00 -36.74 -16.10
C VAL A 66 25.90 -35.73 -15.79
N SER A 67 24.72 -36.17 -15.35
CA SER A 67 23.60 -35.28 -15.04
C SER A 67 23.31 -35.22 -13.54
N ASP A 68 24.34 -34.90 -12.75
CA ASP A 68 24.18 -34.32 -11.41
C ASP A 68 23.91 -32.80 -11.50
N VAL A 69 23.30 -32.37 -12.60
CA VAL A 69 22.84 -31.00 -12.74
C VAL A 69 21.36 -31.04 -12.45
N ALA A 70 21.04 -30.71 -11.21
CA ALA A 70 19.77 -30.11 -10.86
C ALA A 70 19.47 -29.00 -11.89
N HIS A 71 18.75 -29.33 -12.97
CA HIS A 71 18.10 -28.36 -13.83
C HIS A 71 16.86 -27.83 -13.08
N SER A 72 17.07 -27.36 -11.85
CA SER A 72 16.12 -26.55 -11.12
C SER A 72 16.36 -25.12 -11.56
N ILE A 73 15.48 -24.68 -12.44
CA ILE A 73 15.37 -23.32 -12.91
C ILE A 73 15.23 -22.41 -11.67
N THR A 74 16.23 -21.57 -11.43
CA THR A 74 16.11 -20.29 -10.69
C THR A 74 15.54 -20.39 -9.28
N SER A 75 16.14 -21.18 -8.38
CA SER A 75 16.00 -20.85 -6.96
C SER A 75 16.75 -19.53 -6.70
N PRO A 76 16.13 -18.50 -6.10
CA PRO A 76 16.87 -17.33 -5.61
C PRO A 76 18.09 -17.81 -4.82
N PRO A 77 19.24 -17.11 -4.87
CA PRO A 77 20.41 -17.49 -4.09
C PRO A 77 19.94 -17.75 -2.67
N LYS A 78 20.25 -18.92 -2.08
CA LYS A 78 19.92 -19.25 -0.68
C LYS A 78 20.28 -18.04 0.16
N LYS A 79 19.30 -17.18 0.44
CA LYS A 79 19.53 -15.98 1.22
C LYS A 79 19.94 -16.54 2.57
N ARG A 80 21.05 -16.03 3.12
CA ARG A 80 21.36 -16.29 4.53
C ARG A 80 20.08 -16.08 5.32
N ASP A 81 19.70 -17.05 6.13
CA ASP A 81 18.48 -16.96 6.92
C ASP A 81 18.52 -15.63 7.68
N MET A 82 17.55 -14.75 7.39
CA MET A 82 17.47 -13.48 8.10
C MET A 82 17.21 -13.79 9.58
N SER A 83 18.07 -13.29 10.46
CA SER A 83 17.85 -13.43 11.90
C SER A 83 16.60 -12.67 12.33
N LEU A 84 16.01 -13.06 13.48
CA LEU A 84 14.88 -12.35 14.06
C LEU A 84 15.22 -10.86 14.29
N ASP A 85 16.45 -10.57 14.73
CA ASP A 85 16.95 -9.21 14.94
C ASP A 85 16.99 -8.40 13.63
N ASP A 86 17.41 -9.00 12.52
CA ASP A 86 17.43 -8.32 11.21
C ASP A 86 16.01 -8.00 10.71
N ILE A 87 15.04 -8.88 10.99
CA ILE A 87 13.63 -8.66 10.66
C ILE A 87 13.10 -7.50 11.50
N GLN A 88 13.31 -7.53 12.81
CA GLN A 88 12.87 -6.49 13.73
C GLN A 88 13.47 -5.13 13.36
N LYS A 89 14.77 -5.07 13.05
CA LYS A 89 15.44 -3.84 12.61
C LYS A 89 14.85 -3.27 11.33
N LYS A 90 14.45 -4.10 10.37
CA LYS A 90 13.79 -3.63 9.14
C LYS A 90 12.38 -3.08 9.40
N LEU A 91 11.63 -3.72 10.30
CA LEU A 91 10.30 -3.25 10.72
C LEU A 91 10.42 -1.90 11.44
N GLU A 92 11.36 -1.77 12.37
CA GLU A 92 11.62 -0.52 13.08
C GLU A 92 12.08 0.59 12.13
N ALA A 93 12.93 0.29 11.15
CA ALA A 93 13.32 1.28 10.15
C ALA A 93 12.13 1.77 9.31
N ALA A 94 11.17 0.90 8.99
CA ALA A 94 9.94 1.29 8.28
C ALA A 94 9.02 2.14 9.17
N GLU A 95 8.86 1.74 10.44
CA GLU A 95 8.12 2.48 11.46
C GLU A 95 8.69 3.89 11.65
N ASN A 96 10.01 4.02 11.79
CA ASN A 96 10.68 5.30 11.96
C ASN A 96 10.50 6.23 10.75
N ARG A 97 10.52 5.69 9.52
CA ARG A 97 10.20 6.48 8.32
C ARG A 97 8.77 7.01 8.36
N ARG A 98 7.80 6.18 8.77
CA ARG A 98 6.41 6.60 8.90
C ARG A 98 6.26 7.69 9.96
N ARG A 99 6.81 7.47 11.16
CA ARG A 99 6.78 8.47 12.25
C ARG A 99 7.48 9.78 11.87
N SER A 100 8.59 9.71 11.14
CA SER A 100 9.29 10.90 10.66
C SER A 100 8.44 11.72 9.70
N GLN A 101 7.70 11.08 8.79
CA GLN A 101 6.77 11.76 7.89
C GLN A 101 5.60 12.38 8.66
N GLU A 102 4.99 11.63 9.58
CA GLU A 102 3.93 12.14 10.47
C GLU A 102 4.41 13.34 11.28
N ALA A 103 5.61 13.26 11.89
CA ALA A 103 6.20 14.35 12.65
C ALA A 103 6.46 15.60 11.79
N GLN A 104 6.92 15.44 10.55
CA GLN A 104 7.12 16.56 9.63
C GLN A 104 5.79 17.24 9.28
N VAL A 105 4.73 16.46 9.02
CA VAL A 105 3.39 17.01 8.76
C VAL A 105 2.86 17.75 9.99
N LEU A 106 3.00 17.17 11.18
CA LEU A 106 2.59 17.80 12.44
C LEU A 106 3.35 19.10 12.71
N LYS A 107 4.65 19.14 12.39
CA LYS A 107 5.46 20.36 12.52
C LYS A 107 4.93 21.48 11.64
N VAL A 108 4.69 21.21 10.35
CA VAL A 108 4.14 22.21 9.41
C VAL A 108 2.76 22.69 9.85
N LEU A 109 1.92 21.79 10.36
CA LEU A 109 0.61 22.17 10.90
C LEU A 109 0.74 23.06 12.15
N ALA A 110 1.68 22.77 13.05
CA ALA A 110 1.94 23.59 14.22
C ALA A 110 2.44 24.99 13.84
N GLU A 111 3.41 25.08 12.91
CA GLU A 111 3.92 26.34 12.36
C GLU A 111 2.79 27.17 11.72
N LYS A 112 1.90 26.54 10.95
CA LYS A 112 0.72 27.22 10.38
C LYS A 112 -0.21 27.79 11.45
N ARG A 113 -0.45 27.02 12.54
CA ARG A 113 -1.30 27.47 13.65
C ARG A 113 -0.68 28.60 14.44
N GLU A 114 0.64 28.61 14.58
CA GLU A 114 1.37 29.73 15.17
C GLU A 114 1.26 30.98 14.32
N HIS A 115 1.49 30.86 13.01
CA HIS A 115 1.35 31.97 12.09
C HIS A 115 -0.08 32.57 12.09
N GLU A 116 -1.12 31.73 12.13
CA GLU A 116 -2.51 32.20 12.26
C GLU A 116 -2.71 33.05 13.54
N ARG A 117 -2.11 32.65 14.67
CA ARG A 117 -2.18 33.43 15.92
C ARG A 117 -1.40 34.74 15.80
N ASP A 118 -0.20 34.71 15.24
CA ASP A 118 0.65 35.90 15.09
C ASP A 118 -0.01 36.95 14.20
N VAL A 119 -0.65 36.54 13.10
CA VAL A 119 -1.39 37.44 12.22
C VAL A 119 -2.53 38.13 12.96
N LEU A 120 -3.30 37.39 13.76
CA LEU A 120 -4.40 37.96 14.53
C LEU A 120 -3.90 38.93 15.61
N LEU A 121 -2.86 38.55 16.35
CA LEU A 121 -2.24 39.41 17.36
C LEU A 121 -1.70 40.69 16.75
N LYS A 122 -1.01 40.58 15.61
CA LYS A 122 -0.46 41.74 14.89
C LYS A 122 -1.55 42.68 14.38
N ALA A 123 -2.65 42.14 13.84
CA ALA A 123 -3.78 42.96 13.41
C ALA A 123 -4.40 43.74 14.59
N MET A 124 -4.53 43.09 15.76
CA MET A 124 -5.01 43.75 16.97
C MET A 124 -4.05 44.83 17.47
N GLU A 125 -2.74 44.55 17.44
CA GLU A 125 -1.69 45.50 17.85
C GLU A 125 -1.65 46.72 16.93
N GLU A 126 -1.68 46.52 15.61
CA GLU A 126 -1.72 47.61 14.63
C GLU A 126 -2.96 48.48 14.80
N ASN A 127 -4.14 47.89 15.04
CA ASN A 127 -5.37 48.63 15.31
C ASN A 127 -5.29 49.46 16.60
N SER A 128 -4.71 48.88 17.66
CA SER A 128 -4.46 49.58 18.92
C SER A 128 -3.47 50.74 18.74
N ASN A 129 -2.40 50.52 17.98
CA ASN A 129 -1.39 51.53 17.69
C ASN A 129 -1.94 52.69 16.84
N PHE A 130 -2.78 52.39 15.85
CA PHE A 130 -3.48 53.41 15.06
C PHE A 130 -4.36 54.29 15.95
N SER A 131 -5.12 53.66 16.84
CA SER A 131 -5.99 54.38 17.79
C SER A 131 -5.19 55.30 18.71
N LYS A 132 -4.09 54.80 19.30
CA LYS A 132 -3.19 55.60 20.15
C LYS A 132 -2.60 56.80 19.41
N MET A 133 -2.07 56.57 18.21
CA MET A 133 -1.47 57.65 17.43
C MET A 133 -2.50 58.71 17.01
N ALA A 134 -3.71 58.29 16.64
CA ALA A 134 -4.80 59.21 16.34
C ALA A 134 -5.19 60.04 17.57
N GLU A 135 -5.30 59.41 18.75
CA GLU A 135 -5.59 60.11 20.00
C GLU A 135 -4.50 61.13 20.38
N GLU A 136 -3.22 60.76 20.26
CA GLU A 136 -2.09 61.64 20.54
C GLU A 136 -2.08 62.85 19.61
N ASN A 137 -2.31 62.63 18.31
CA ASN A 137 -2.41 63.69 17.32
C ASN A 137 -3.59 64.64 17.61
N LEU A 138 -4.77 64.09 17.92
CA LEU A 138 -5.94 64.90 18.28
C LEU A 138 -5.69 65.74 19.54
N ARG A 139 -5.05 65.16 20.56
CA ARG A 139 -4.65 65.87 21.78
C ARG A 139 -3.69 67.01 21.48
N TYR A 140 -2.69 66.76 20.63
CA TYR A 140 -1.73 67.79 20.19
C TYR A 140 -2.43 68.94 19.47
N ILE A 141 -3.23 68.64 18.43
CA ILE A 141 -3.96 69.65 17.65
C ILE A 141 -4.92 70.44 18.53
N THR A 142 -5.65 69.79 19.44
CA THR A 142 -6.55 70.46 20.38
C THR A 142 -5.78 71.41 21.30
N LYS A 143 -4.60 71.00 21.79
CA LYS A 143 -3.75 71.83 22.64
C LYS A 143 -3.22 73.05 21.90
N GLU A 144 -2.76 72.89 20.66
CA GLU A 144 -2.29 74.00 19.83
C GLU A 144 -3.42 74.97 19.49
N ASN A 145 -4.60 74.47 19.09
CA ASN A 145 -5.78 75.30 18.86
C ASN A 145 -6.19 76.08 20.11
N LYS A 146 -6.19 75.44 21.29
CA LYS A 146 -6.48 76.13 22.56
C LYS A 146 -5.49 77.26 22.84
N LYS A 147 -4.19 77.05 22.59
CA LYS A 147 -3.16 78.11 22.72
C LYS A 147 -3.43 79.26 21.76
N ILE A 148 -3.72 78.97 20.49
CA ILE A 148 -4.03 79.99 19.48
C ILE A 148 -5.25 80.82 19.92
N THR A 149 -6.35 80.17 20.28
CA THR A 149 -7.57 80.84 20.77
C THR A 149 -7.27 81.70 22.00
N SER A 150 -6.47 81.20 22.95
CA SER A 150 -6.09 81.96 24.15
C SER A 150 -5.26 83.21 23.87
N ARG A 151 -4.53 83.26 22.74
CA ARG A 151 -3.73 84.42 22.33
C ARG A 151 -4.52 85.42 21.49
N ILE A 152 -5.32 84.93 20.54
CA ILE A 152 -6.05 85.77 19.58
C ILE A 152 -7.27 86.42 20.22
N LEU A 153 -8.07 85.67 20.98
CA LEU A 153 -9.34 86.17 21.53
C LEU A 153 -9.16 87.45 22.38
N PRO A 154 -8.18 87.54 23.32
CA PRO A 154 -7.97 88.77 24.08
C PRO A 154 -7.49 89.94 23.22
N CYS A 155 -6.69 89.68 22.17
CA CYS A 155 -6.21 90.70 21.26
C CYS A 155 -7.37 91.31 20.46
N CYS A 156 -8.25 90.48 19.90
CA CYS A 156 -9.45 90.92 19.18
C CYS A 156 -10.41 91.70 20.09
N LEU A 157 -10.67 91.20 21.30
CA LEU A 157 -11.54 91.88 22.26
C LEU A 157 -10.99 93.25 22.69
N ARG A 158 -9.68 93.37 22.88
CA ARG A 158 -9.03 94.65 23.22
C ARG A 158 -9.13 95.64 22.06
N HIS A 159 -8.89 95.19 20.83
CA HIS A 159 -9.00 96.03 19.64
C HIS A 159 -10.43 96.54 19.43
N SER A 160 -11.43 95.65 19.56
CA SER A 160 -12.84 96.03 19.46
C SER A 160 -13.24 97.06 20.53
N ARG A 161 -12.81 96.88 21.79
CA ARG A 161 -13.02 97.88 22.85
C ARG A 161 -12.37 99.22 22.54
N LEU A 162 -11.14 99.22 22.04
CA LEU A 162 -10.44 100.45 21.67
C LEU A 162 -11.16 101.19 20.53
N MET A 163 -11.62 100.48 19.50
CA MET A 163 -12.41 101.05 18.42
C MET A 163 -13.72 101.66 18.92
N PHE A 164 -14.41 101.00 19.84
CA PHE A 164 -15.63 101.53 20.44
C PHE A 164 -15.38 102.83 21.21
N VAL A 165 -14.28 102.91 21.97
CA VAL A 165 -13.90 104.14 22.70
C VAL A 165 -13.49 105.28 21.77
N ILE A 166 -12.83 105.00 20.65
CA ILE A 166 -12.42 106.03 19.68
C ILE A 166 -13.62 106.57 18.88
N CYS A 167 -14.66 105.76 18.66
CA CYS A 167 -15.87 106.16 17.92
C CYS A 167 -16.92 106.90 18.76
N LEU A 168 -16.73 107.04 20.07
CA LEU A 168 -17.61 107.73 21.03
C LEU A 168 -17.07 109.11 21.37
#